data_AF-A0A0C9WMN9-F1
#
_entry.id   AF-A0A0C9WMN9-F1
#
_cell.length_a   1.000
_cell.length_b   1.000
_cell.length_c   1.000
_cell.angle_alpha   90.00
_cell.angle_beta   90.00
_cell.angle_gamma   90.00
#
_symmetry.space_group_name_H-M   'P 1'
#
loop_
_entity.id
_entity.type
_entity.pdbx_description
1 polymer ?
#
loop_
_entity_poly.entity_id
_entity_poly.type
_entity_poly.pdbx_seq_one_letter_code
_entity_poly.pdbx_strand_id
1 'polypeptide(L)'
;LSLVEDDETEPSNRPELIPSNASSTSKASKLDVILEAVDSLSQTDIAHIFNTTLTSSSDPMSHTKTQTIPSQFTPTPLLSIDPQTDNEILLLAALREAEARNQILLNRTIELQASNILNEAYCGKLKRHLAHQENKKKDKGKGTLVGDGLPRVLTGDAFYEAVVEFRKAKDAEERDAETRKDAKVVYAATLKEWMEGEAARKAEKEESMIEYRHTVACWE
;
A
#
# COMPACT_ATOMS: atom_id res chain seq x y z
N LEU A 1 38.90 64.83 47.45
CA LEU A 1 40.26 64.50 47.90
C LEU A 1 40.54 63.09 47.39
N SER A 2 41.22 62.92 46.25
CA SER A 2 42.70 62.79 46.16
C SER A 2 43.12 61.49 46.86
N LEU A 3 43.83 60.51 46.30
CA LEU A 3 44.75 60.32 45.16
C LEU A 3 44.84 58.75 45.04
N VAL A 4 44.94 58.08 43.87
CA VAL A 4 46.19 57.64 43.18
C VAL A 4 47.08 56.75 44.09
N GLU A 5 47.50 55.51 43.78
CA GLU A 5 48.35 54.96 42.70
C GLU A 5 48.28 53.39 42.86
N ASP A 6 48.06 52.60 41.81
CA ASP A 6 49.05 51.80 41.03
C ASP A 6 49.99 50.89 41.84
N ASP A 7 49.98 49.57 41.60
CA ASP A 7 51.12 48.82 41.04
C ASP A 7 50.82 47.31 40.79
N GLU A 8 50.96 46.95 39.51
CA GLU A 8 51.43 45.75 38.81
C GLU A 8 51.52 44.31 39.42
N THR A 9 51.37 43.38 38.46
CA THR A 9 52.03 42.06 38.29
C THR A 9 51.50 40.76 38.94
N GLU A 10 50.73 40.03 38.10
CA GLU A 10 50.71 38.59 37.79
C GLU A 10 50.82 37.48 38.87
N PRO A 11 49.87 36.53 38.86
CA PRO A 11 50.07 35.15 39.33
C PRO A 11 50.20 34.14 38.16
N SER A 12 51.34 33.45 38.08
CA SER A 12 51.61 32.34 37.15
C SER A 12 51.89 31.05 37.91
N ASN A 13 50.93 30.09 37.91
CA ASN A 13 51.09 28.69 37.47
C ASN A 13 49.90 27.78 37.88
N ARG A 14 48.95 27.63 36.95
CA ARG A 14 48.32 26.41 36.34
C ARG A 14 48.47 24.99 36.99
N PRO A 15 47.67 23.97 36.59
CA PRO A 15 46.28 23.65 37.02
C PRO A 15 46.05 22.14 37.35
N GLU A 16 44.95 21.78 38.03
CA GLU A 16 44.42 20.40 38.04
C GLU A 16 42.99 20.32 37.44
N LEU A 17 42.98 19.86 36.18
CA LEU A 17 42.07 18.94 35.51
C LEU A 17 40.59 18.82 35.98
N ILE A 18 39.69 19.39 35.17
CA ILE A 18 38.31 18.92 34.97
C ILE A 18 38.20 18.42 33.52
N PRO A 19 37.63 17.24 33.23
CA PRO A 19 37.47 16.77 31.86
C PRO A 19 36.29 17.48 31.19
N SER A 20 36.60 18.31 30.19
CA SER A 20 35.61 18.91 29.29
C SER A 20 35.09 17.87 28.31
N ASN A 21 33.77 17.64 28.32
CA ASN A 21 33.06 17.00 27.22
C ASN A 21 33.09 17.95 26.01
N ALA A 22 34.08 17.78 25.14
CA ALA A 22 34.14 18.47 23.87
C ALA A 22 33.22 17.76 22.87
N SER A 23 32.07 18.38 22.59
CA SER A 23 31.27 18.11 21.40
C SER A 23 32.13 18.42 20.17
N SER A 24 32.62 17.37 19.51
CA SER A 24 33.28 17.48 18.22
C SER A 24 32.23 17.36 17.10
N THR A 25 31.66 18.48 16.69
CA THR A 25 30.91 18.55 15.43
C THR A 25 31.92 18.57 14.28
N SER A 26 32.29 17.39 13.78
CA SER A 26 33.03 17.29 12.51
C SER A 26 32.14 17.80 11.38
N LYS A 27 32.69 18.65 10.51
CA LYS A 27 32.02 19.14 9.30
C LYS A 27 31.72 17.93 8.40
N ALA A 28 30.53 17.35 8.52
CA ALA A 28 30.06 16.31 7.62
C ALA A 28 30.15 16.86 6.19
N SER A 29 30.83 16.12 5.31
CA SER A 29 30.91 16.52 3.92
C SER A 29 29.49 16.47 3.33
N LYS A 30 29.18 17.30 2.34
CA LYS A 30 27.84 17.27 1.70
C LYS A 30 27.47 15.88 1.19
N LEU A 31 28.48 15.07 0.83
CA LEU A 31 28.29 13.69 0.39
C LEU A 31 27.87 12.77 1.55
N ASP A 32 28.41 12.96 2.76
CA ASP A 32 28.02 12.16 3.92
C ASP A 32 26.56 12.40 4.30
N VAL A 33 26.10 13.67 4.24
CA VAL A 33 24.69 14.02 4.48
C VAL A 33 23.78 13.39 3.42
N ILE A 34 24.21 13.34 2.16
CA ILE A 34 23.43 12.72 1.08
C ILE A 34 23.40 11.20 1.25
N LEU A 35 24.53 10.57 1.60
CA LEU A 35 24.61 9.12 1.82
C LEU A 35 23.78 8.69 3.03
N GLU A 36 23.83 9.45 4.12
CA GLU A 36 22.99 9.21 5.30
C GLU A 36 21.50 9.38 4.97
N ALA A 37 21.14 10.40 4.17
CA ALA A 37 19.78 10.55 3.69
C ALA A 37 19.34 9.36 2.82
N VAL A 38 20.16 8.93 1.86
CA VAL A 38 19.88 7.77 1.01
C VAL A 38 19.73 6.50 1.84
N ASP A 39 20.58 6.30 2.84
CA ASP A 39 20.54 5.13 3.71
C ASP A 39 19.30 5.15 4.63
N SER A 40 18.90 6.33 5.12
CA SER A 40 17.64 6.49 5.85
C SER A 40 16.42 6.21 4.96
N LEU A 41 16.44 6.64 3.68
CA LEU A 41 15.38 6.35 2.72
C LEU A 41 15.33 4.86 2.34
N SER A 42 16.48 4.19 2.27
CA SER A 42 16.57 2.75 1.98
C SER A 42 15.93 1.87 3.06
N GLN A 43 15.75 2.41 4.27
CA GLN A 43 15.06 1.75 5.38
C GLN A 43 13.54 1.99 5.38
N THR A 44 13.03 2.82 4.47
CA THR A 44 11.59 3.08 4.34
C THR A 44 10.93 2.15 3.33
N ASP A 45 9.59 2.19 3.25
CA ASP A 45 8.81 1.41 2.28
C ASP A 45 9.12 1.79 0.81
N ILE A 46 9.93 2.84 0.58
CA ILE A 46 10.34 3.37 -0.73
C ILE A 46 11.71 2.80 -1.17
N ALA A 47 12.33 1.92 -0.37
CA ALA A 47 13.63 1.29 -0.66
C ALA A 47 13.73 0.67 -2.06
N HIS A 48 12.60 0.16 -2.56
CA HIS A 48 12.47 -0.45 -3.89
C HIS A 48 12.74 0.50 -5.06
N ILE A 49 12.74 1.83 -4.84
CA ILE A 49 13.10 2.81 -5.87
C ILE A 49 14.62 2.96 -6.00
N PHE A 50 15.35 2.78 -4.90
CA PHE A 50 16.81 3.00 -4.83
C PHE A 50 17.60 1.71 -5.03
N ASN A 51 17.02 0.57 -4.67
CA ASN A 51 17.63 -0.73 -4.92
C ASN A 51 17.43 -1.13 -6.38
N THR A 52 18.52 -1.23 -7.13
CA THR A 52 18.54 -1.66 -8.55
C THR A 52 18.19 -3.15 -8.75
N THR A 53 17.80 -3.85 -7.69
CA THR A 53 17.38 -5.25 -7.77
C THR A 53 16.04 -5.32 -8.51
N LEU A 54 16.01 -6.11 -9.59
CA LEU A 54 14.80 -6.37 -10.36
C LEU A 54 13.68 -6.83 -9.42
N THR A 55 12.55 -6.13 -9.46
CA THR A 55 11.37 -6.41 -8.66
C THR A 55 10.92 -7.86 -8.90
N SER A 56 10.93 -8.67 -7.85
CA SER A 56 10.43 -10.04 -7.91
C SER A 56 8.93 -10.07 -7.59
N SER A 57 8.24 -11.14 -8.00
CA SER A 57 6.82 -11.30 -7.65
C SER A 57 6.58 -11.34 -6.14
N SER A 58 7.60 -11.69 -5.35
CA SER A 58 7.55 -11.84 -3.89
C SER A 58 7.66 -10.53 -3.13
N ASP A 59 8.07 -9.43 -3.77
CA ASP A 59 8.27 -8.15 -3.08
C ASP A 59 6.91 -7.57 -2.64
N PRO A 60 6.79 -6.99 -1.43
CA PRO A 60 5.53 -6.37 -0.99
C PRO A 60 5.20 -5.17 -1.89
N MET A 61 3.92 -5.04 -2.26
CA MET A 61 3.44 -3.88 -3.03
C MET A 61 2.77 -2.93 -2.05
N SER A 62 3.12 -1.65 -2.09
CA SER A 62 2.47 -0.65 -1.26
C SER A 62 0.97 -0.61 -1.60
N HIS A 63 0.14 -0.84 -0.60
CA HIS A 63 -1.32 -0.82 -0.74
C HIS A 63 -1.85 0.59 -0.57
N THR A 64 -2.82 0.96 -1.40
CA THR A 64 -3.36 2.31 -1.37
C THR A 64 -4.48 2.36 -0.36
N LYS A 65 -4.26 3.04 0.78
CA LYS A 65 -5.33 3.28 1.75
C LYS A 65 -6.18 4.44 1.25
N THR A 66 -7.30 4.14 0.61
CA THR A 66 -8.27 5.15 0.24
C THR A 66 -9.07 5.59 1.46
N GLN A 67 -9.28 6.89 1.59
CA GLN A 67 -10.17 7.45 2.59
C GLN A 67 -11.53 7.70 1.94
N THR A 68 -12.60 7.39 2.66
CA THR A 68 -13.96 7.69 2.21
C THR A 68 -14.11 9.19 2.05
N ILE A 69 -14.23 9.65 0.80
CA ILE A 69 -14.55 11.04 0.52
C ILE A 69 -16.02 11.23 0.90
N PRO A 70 -16.35 12.16 1.80
CA PRO A 70 -17.72 12.39 2.21
C PRO A 70 -18.58 12.76 0.99
N SER A 71 -19.64 11.99 0.77
CA SER A 71 -20.48 12.04 -0.42
C SER A 71 -21.34 13.31 -0.53
N GLN A 72 -21.37 14.16 0.50
CA GLN A 72 -22.34 15.25 0.59
C GLN A 72 -21.67 16.50 1.11
N PHE A 73 -21.31 17.39 0.17
CA PHE A 73 -21.17 18.79 0.49
C PHE A 73 -22.59 19.36 0.41
N THR A 74 -23.33 19.31 1.52
CA THR A 74 -24.62 20.00 1.60
C THR A 74 -24.32 21.49 1.42
N PRO A 75 -24.89 22.18 0.42
CA PRO A 75 -24.67 23.61 0.27
C PRO A 75 -25.07 24.27 1.58
N THR A 76 -24.11 24.95 2.20
CA THR A 76 -24.31 25.55 3.51
C THR A 76 -25.53 26.48 3.41
N PRO A 77 -26.55 26.39 4.30
CA PRO A 77 -27.72 27.27 4.29
C PRO A 77 -27.36 28.76 4.28
N LEU A 78 -26.14 29.06 4.71
CA LEU A 78 -25.49 30.36 4.70
C LEU A 78 -25.36 31.01 3.31
N LEU A 79 -25.31 30.22 2.22
CA LEU A 79 -25.22 30.73 0.84
C LEU A 79 -26.54 31.29 0.30
N SER A 80 -27.65 30.94 0.96
CA SER A 80 -29.01 31.36 0.60
C SER A 80 -29.47 32.62 1.34
N ILE A 81 -28.64 33.17 2.23
CA ILE A 81 -28.95 34.41 2.96
C ILE A 81 -28.81 35.61 2.03
N ASP A 82 -29.80 36.51 2.08
CA ASP A 82 -29.76 37.79 1.39
C ASP A 82 -28.98 38.81 2.25
N PRO A 83 -27.78 39.25 1.83
CA PRO A 83 -26.96 40.15 2.65
C PRO A 83 -27.56 41.55 2.71
N GLN A 84 -27.57 42.15 3.90
CA GLN A 84 -28.06 43.52 4.12
C GLN A 84 -26.93 44.55 4.25
N THR A 85 -25.71 44.11 4.57
CA THR A 85 -24.57 45.01 4.78
C THR A 85 -23.42 44.74 3.80
N ASP A 86 -22.63 45.76 3.46
CA ASP A 86 -21.49 45.63 2.53
C ASP A 86 -20.46 44.59 3.00
N ASN A 87 -20.29 44.45 4.32
CA ASN A 87 -19.41 43.46 4.91
C ASN A 87 -19.92 42.03 4.69
N GLU A 88 -21.24 41.81 4.78
CA GLU A 88 -21.85 40.52 4.49
C GLU A 88 -21.69 40.13 3.01
N ILE A 89 -21.82 41.10 2.10
CA ILE A 89 -21.58 40.88 0.66
C ILE A 89 -20.14 40.40 0.44
N LEU A 90 -19.16 41.08 1.05
CA LEU A 90 -17.75 40.70 0.93
C LEU A 90 -17.47 39.31 1.52
N LEU A 91 -18.05 39.00 2.68
CA LEU A 91 -17.88 37.71 3.33
C LEU A 91 -18.52 36.57 2.51
N LEU A 92 -19.72 36.78 1.96
CA LEU A 92 -20.36 35.80 1.09
C LEU A 92 -19.58 35.57 -0.21
N ALA A 93 -18.99 36.63 -0.78
CA ALA A 93 -18.13 36.50 -1.95
C ALA A 93 -16.88 35.65 -1.64
N ALA A 94 -16.20 35.93 -0.52
CA ALA A 94 -15.05 35.14 -0.07
C ALA A 94 -15.43 33.67 0.23
N LEU A 95 -16.60 33.43 0.82
CA LEU A 95 -17.09 32.09 1.11
C LEU A 95 -17.37 31.29 -0.17
N ARG A 96 -18.04 31.91 -1.16
CA ARG A 96 -18.30 31.28 -2.48
C ARG A 96 -16.99 30.93 -3.20
N GLU A 97 -16.01 31.81 -3.14
CA GLU A 97 -14.70 31.55 -3.74
C GLU A 97 -13.97 30.39 -3.03
N ALA A 98 -13.98 30.38 -1.69
CA ALA A 98 -13.39 29.30 -0.92
C ALA A 98 -14.07 27.95 -1.20
N GLU A 99 -15.39 27.93 -1.29
CA GLU A 99 -16.15 26.73 -1.64
C GLU A 99 -15.81 26.23 -3.05
N ALA A 100 -15.76 27.13 -4.05
CA ALA A 100 -15.38 26.76 -5.41
C ALA A 100 -13.97 26.13 -5.46
N ARG A 101 -13.01 26.68 -4.72
CA ARG A 101 -11.65 26.11 -4.59
C ARG A 101 -11.68 24.74 -3.91
N ASN A 102 -12.47 24.57 -2.85
CA ASN A 102 -12.62 23.29 -2.17
C ASN A 102 -13.23 22.23 -3.09
N GLN A 103 -14.22 22.57 -3.91
CA GLN A 103 -14.81 21.66 -4.89
C GLN A 103 -13.77 21.18 -5.91
N ILE A 104 -12.91 22.07 -6.40
CA ILE A 104 -11.80 21.70 -7.29
C ILE A 104 -10.84 20.73 -6.61
N LEU A 105 -10.46 20.99 -5.35
CA LEU A 105 -9.56 20.12 -4.59
C LEU A 105 -10.18 18.75 -4.31
N LEU A 106 -11.48 18.70 -4.01
CA LEU A 106 -12.21 17.45 -3.83
C LEU A 106 -12.19 16.62 -5.11
N ASN A 107 -12.55 17.21 -6.24
CA ASN A 107 -12.50 16.54 -7.55
C ASN A 107 -11.09 16.02 -7.85
N ARG A 108 -10.06 16.84 -7.60
CA ARG A 108 -8.68 16.42 -7.78
C ARG A 108 -8.30 15.24 -6.90
N THR A 109 -8.78 15.23 -5.65
CA THR A 109 -8.55 14.13 -4.71
C THR A 109 -9.23 12.86 -5.19
N ILE A 110 -10.46 12.95 -5.70
CA ILE A 110 -11.18 11.82 -6.30
C ILE A 110 -10.39 11.24 -7.48
N GLU A 111 -9.90 12.09 -8.40
CA GLU A 111 -9.08 11.65 -9.53
C GLU A 111 -7.80 10.92 -9.07
N LEU A 112 -7.10 11.49 -8.08
CA LEU A 112 -5.88 10.89 -7.53
C LEU A 112 -6.18 9.53 -6.89
N GLN A 113 -7.24 9.42 -6.09
CA GLN A 113 -7.65 8.14 -5.52
C GLN A 113 -8.01 7.12 -6.59
N ALA A 114 -8.80 7.51 -7.60
CA ALA A 114 -9.20 6.63 -8.70
C ALA A 114 -7.99 6.12 -9.50
N SER A 115 -7.05 7.02 -9.85
CA SER A 115 -5.82 6.64 -10.56
C SER A 115 -4.94 5.70 -9.72
N ASN A 116 -4.87 5.92 -8.41
CA ASN A 116 -4.10 5.07 -7.51
C ASN A 116 -4.68 3.66 -7.39
N ILE A 117 -6.01 3.54 -7.26
CA ILE A 117 -6.71 2.24 -7.28
C ILE A 117 -6.43 1.50 -8.60
N LEU A 118 -6.51 2.20 -9.73
CA LEU A 118 -6.25 1.61 -11.04
C LEU A 118 -4.79 1.12 -11.17
N ASN A 119 -3.84 1.92 -10.69
CA ASN A 119 -2.42 1.56 -10.68
C ASN A 119 -2.17 0.33 -9.80
N GLU A 120 -2.79 0.25 -8.63
CA GLU A 120 -2.71 -0.91 -7.74
C GLU A 120 -3.23 -2.17 -8.44
N ALA A 121 -4.40 -2.09 -9.09
CA ALA A 121 -4.99 -3.19 -9.83
C ALA A 121 -4.10 -3.65 -11.00
N TYR A 122 -3.52 -2.70 -11.74
CA TYR A 122 -2.59 -2.97 -12.83
C TYR A 122 -1.31 -3.64 -12.34
N CYS A 123 -0.68 -3.08 -11.31
CA CYS A 123 0.54 -3.65 -10.72
C CYS A 123 0.28 -5.05 -10.16
N GLY A 124 -0.88 -5.26 -9.52
CA GLY A 124 -1.31 -6.59 -9.09
C GLY A 124 -1.41 -7.60 -10.25
N LYS A 125 -1.93 -7.18 -11.41
CA LYS A 125 -1.95 -8.03 -12.62
C LYS A 125 -0.55 -8.33 -13.14
N LEU A 126 0.32 -7.32 -13.19
CA LEU A 126 1.70 -7.47 -13.64
C LEU A 126 2.47 -8.44 -12.74
N LYS A 127 2.34 -8.32 -11.42
CA LYS A 127 2.96 -9.25 -10.45
C LYS A 127 2.49 -10.68 -10.65
N ARG A 128 1.20 -10.92 -10.91
CA ARG A 128 0.71 -12.27 -11.22
C ARG A 128 1.32 -12.84 -12.50
N HIS A 129 1.45 -12.02 -13.55
CA HIS A 129 2.12 -12.45 -14.78
C HIS A 129 3.59 -12.78 -14.54
N LEU A 130 4.28 -11.97 -13.74
CA LEU A 130 5.67 -12.18 -13.36
C LEU A 130 5.82 -13.48 -12.54
N ALA A 131 4.99 -13.68 -11.52
CA ALA A 131 4.94 -14.91 -10.73
C ALA A 131 4.70 -16.15 -11.60
N HIS A 132 3.78 -16.07 -12.55
CA HIS A 132 3.51 -17.15 -13.50
C HIS A 132 4.73 -17.45 -14.37
N GLN A 133 5.44 -16.42 -14.84
CA GLN A 133 6.64 -16.60 -15.65
C GLN A 133 7.80 -17.19 -14.83
N GLU A 134 8.00 -16.73 -13.60
CA GLU A 134 9.00 -17.27 -12.67
C GLU A 134 8.71 -18.73 -12.34
N ASN A 135 7.46 -19.07 -12.01
CA ASN A 135 7.05 -20.45 -11.73
C ASN A 135 7.20 -21.33 -12.96
N LYS A 136 6.79 -20.85 -14.15
CA LYS A 136 7.04 -21.57 -15.40
C LYS A 136 8.51 -21.84 -15.64
N LYS A 137 9.42 -20.92 -15.30
CA LYS A 137 10.87 -21.14 -15.41
C LYS A 137 11.36 -22.18 -14.39
N LYS A 138 10.86 -22.14 -13.16
CA LYS A 138 11.19 -23.11 -12.10
C LYS A 138 10.68 -24.52 -12.39
N ASP A 139 9.54 -24.65 -13.06
CA ASP A 139 8.91 -25.93 -13.36
C ASP A 139 9.40 -26.57 -14.66
N LYS A 140 10.31 -25.94 -15.40
CA LYS A 140 11.02 -26.56 -16.54
C LYS A 140 11.92 -27.69 -16.04
N GLY A 141 11.34 -28.88 -15.87
CA GLY A 141 12.04 -30.09 -15.43
C GLY A 141 11.25 -31.00 -14.51
N LYS A 142 10.22 -30.48 -13.82
CA LYS A 142 9.42 -31.25 -12.84
C LYS A 142 8.49 -32.31 -13.45
N GLY A 143 8.31 -32.33 -14.77
CA GLY A 143 7.45 -33.29 -15.46
C GLY A 143 8.18 -34.53 -15.98
N THR A 144 9.52 -34.52 -15.96
CA THR A 144 10.33 -35.58 -16.57
C THR A 144 11.01 -36.37 -15.46
N LEU A 145 11.03 -37.70 -15.60
CA LEU A 145 11.69 -38.61 -14.67
C LEU A 145 13.18 -38.25 -14.40
N VAL A 146 13.84 -37.67 -15.41
CA VAL A 146 15.19 -37.10 -15.33
C VAL A 146 15.15 -35.77 -16.09
N GLY A 147 15.09 -34.64 -15.38
CA GLY A 147 14.92 -33.30 -15.97
C GLY A 147 16.14 -32.78 -16.75
N ASP A 148 17.28 -33.44 -16.59
CA ASP A 148 18.61 -32.95 -17.01
C ASP A 148 18.88 -33.16 -18.51
N GLY A 149 18.11 -34.02 -19.18
CA GLY A 149 18.28 -34.36 -20.59
C GLY A 149 19.53 -35.20 -20.93
N LEU A 150 20.30 -35.62 -19.92
CA LEU A 150 21.48 -36.48 -20.11
C LEU A 150 21.09 -37.97 -20.22
N PRO A 151 21.77 -38.76 -21.06
CA PRO A 151 21.62 -40.22 -21.07
C PRO A 151 22.02 -40.80 -19.71
N ARG A 152 21.13 -41.55 -19.08
CA ARG A 152 21.42 -42.33 -17.86
C ARG A 152 21.32 -43.82 -18.14
N VAL A 153 22.13 -44.60 -17.42
CA VAL A 153 22.08 -46.06 -17.44
C VAL A 153 20.82 -46.51 -16.69
N LEU A 154 19.90 -47.17 -17.41
CA LEU A 154 18.58 -47.58 -16.91
C LEU A 154 18.63 -48.74 -15.89
N THR A 155 19.79 -49.38 -15.73
CA THR A 155 20.02 -50.54 -14.86
C THR A 155 20.59 -50.18 -13.48
N GLY A 156 20.87 -48.91 -13.20
CA GLY A 156 21.35 -48.51 -11.88
C GLY A 156 20.22 -48.37 -10.86
N ASP A 157 20.46 -48.78 -9.60
CA ASP A 157 19.50 -48.66 -8.50
C ASP A 157 18.96 -47.23 -8.33
N ALA A 158 19.81 -46.22 -8.56
CA ALA A 158 19.44 -44.81 -8.54
C ALA A 158 18.38 -44.43 -9.60
N PHE A 159 18.29 -45.13 -10.73
CA PHE A 159 17.23 -44.92 -11.72
C PHE A 159 15.92 -45.56 -11.24
N TYR A 160 15.99 -46.75 -10.65
CA TYR A 160 14.81 -47.42 -10.11
C TYR A 160 14.17 -46.63 -8.98
N GLU A 161 14.97 -46.11 -8.04
CA GLU A 161 14.48 -45.23 -6.96
C GLU A 161 13.79 -43.97 -7.53
N ALA A 162 14.38 -43.32 -8.52
CA ALA A 162 13.78 -42.17 -9.19
C ALA A 162 12.43 -42.50 -9.86
N VAL A 163 12.28 -43.69 -10.46
CA VAL A 163 11.00 -44.16 -11.05
C VAL A 163 9.94 -44.36 -9.97
N VAL A 164 10.32 -44.93 -8.83
CA VAL A 164 9.40 -45.17 -7.71
C VAL A 164 8.93 -43.84 -7.11
N GLU A 165 9.85 -42.89 -6.89
CA GLU A 165 9.50 -41.55 -6.40
C GLU A 165 8.61 -40.79 -7.39
N PHE A 166 8.93 -40.84 -8.68
CA PHE A 166 8.12 -40.19 -9.72
C PHE A 166 6.69 -40.75 -9.78
N ARG A 167 6.52 -42.08 -9.66
CA ARG A 167 5.18 -42.70 -9.60
C ARG A 167 4.42 -42.26 -8.35
N LYS A 168 5.05 -42.31 -7.18
CA LYS A 168 4.43 -41.83 -5.93
C LYS A 168 4.00 -40.35 -6.02
N ALA A 169 4.83 -39.52 -6.63
CA ALA A 169 4.52 -38.11 -6.87
C ALA A 169 3.34 -37.94 -7.84
N LYS A 170 3.27 -38.74 -8.91
CA LYS A 170 2.14 -38.73 -9.85
C LYS A 170 0.83 -39.18 -9.21
N ASP A 171 0.85 -40.24 -8.42
CA ASP A 171 -0.32 -40.73 -7.70
C ASP A 171 -0.80 -39.72 -6.65
N ALA A 172 0.12 -38.97 -6.04
CA ALA A 172 -0.21 -37.86 -5.13
C ALA A 172 -0.83 -36.68 -5.88
N GLU A 173 -0.26 -36.29 -7.02
CA GLU A 173 -0.78 -35.22 -7.88
C GLU A 173 -2.20 -35.52 -8.37
N GLU A 174 -2.49 -36.77 -8.73
CA GLU A 174 -3.83 -37.19 -9.15
C GLU A 174 -4.85 -37.10 -8.00
N ARG A 175 -4.48 -37.57 -6.80
CA ARG A 175 -5.32 -37.42 -5.59
C ARG A 175 -5.58 -35.95 -5.25
N ASP A 176 -4.56 -35.12 -5.32
CA ASP A 176 -4.70 -33.68 -5.08
C ASP A 176 -5.56 -33.01 -6.16
N ALA A 177 -5.47 -33.46 -7.42
CA ALA A 177 -6.32 -32.97 -8.49
C ALA A 177 -7.79 -33.33 -8.25
N GLU A 178 -8.08 -34.55 -7.77
CA GLU A 178 -9.44 -34.99 -7.46
C GLU A 178 -10.04 -34.19 -6.29
N THR A 179 -9.30 -34.05 -5.18
CA THR A 179 -9.76 -33.23 -4.05
C THR A 179 -10.03 -31.77 -4.45
N ARG A 180 -9.24 -31.20 -5.37
CA ARG A 180 -9.49 -29.87 -5.92
C ARG A 180 -10.77 -29.80 -6.78
N LYS A 181 -11.14 -30.87 -7.49
CA LYS A 181 -12.42 -30.91 -8.22
C LYS A 181 -13.59 -30.94 -7.24
N ASP A 182 -13.52 -31.77 -6.22
CA ASP A 182 -14.56 -31.86 -5.18
C ASP A 182 -14.75 -30.50 -4.49
N ALA A 183 -13.64 -29.85 -4.10
CA ALA A 183 -13.69 -28.52 -3.50
C ALA A 183 -14.33 -27.47 -4.42
N LYS A 184 -14.09 -27.54 -5.75
CA LYS A 184 -14.73 -26.64 -6.72
C LYS A 184 -16.23 -26.88 -6.82
N VAL A 185 -16.68 -28.13 -6.75
CA VAL A 185 -18.12 -28.45 -6.77
C VAL A 185 -18.80 -27.89 -5.52
N VAL A 186 -18.21 -28.10 -4.34
CA VAL A 186 -18.72 -27.56 -3.07
C VAL A 186 -18.77 -26.03 -3.13
N TYR A 187 -17.68 -25.39 -3.56
CA TYR A 187 -17.64 -23.93 -3.71
C TYR A 187 -18.73 -23.43 -4.66
N ALA A 188 -18.89 -24.05 -5.83
CA ALA A 188 -19.91 -23.65 -6.80
C ALA A 188 -21.34 -23.80 -6.25
N ALA A 189 -21.61 -24.84 -5.44
CA ALA A 189 -22.90 -25.03 -4.78
C ALA A 189 -23.14 -23.93 -3.73
N THR A 190 -22.19 -23.69 -2.83
CA THR A 190 -22.30 -22.63 -1.81
C THR A 190 -22.46 -21.24 -2.42
N LEU A 191 -21.79 -20.96 -3.53
CA LEU A 191 -21.91 -19.70 -4.24
C LEU A 191 -23.31 -19.51 -4.83
N LYS A 192 -23.93 -20.58 -5.36
CA LYS A 192 -25.32 -20.52 -5.84
C LYS A 192 -26.30 -20.21 -4.71
N GLU A 193 -26.20 -20.93 -3.60
CA GLU A 193 -27.06 -20.70 -2.42
C GLU A 193 -26.91 -19.27 -1.90
N TRP A 194 -25.68 -18.76 -1.85
CA TRP A 194 -25.42 -17.37 -1.46
C TRP A 194 -26.06 -16.37 -2.44
N MET A 195 -25.91 -16.59 -3.76
CA MET A 195 -26.49 -15.70 -4.77
C MET A 195 -28.02 -15.68 -4.72
N GLU A 196 -28.66 -16.82 -4.45
CA GLU A 196 -30.11 -16.93 -4.29
C GLU A 196 -30.60 -16.16 -3.05
N GLY A 197 -29.93 -16.34 -1.90
CA GLY A 197 -30.23 -15.57 -0.69
C GLY A 197 -30.00 -14.06 -0.88
N GLU A 198 -28.94 -13.69 -1.59
CA GLU A 198 -28.60 -12.29 -1.87
C GLU A 198 -29.64 -11.62 -2.77
N ALA A 199 -30.18 -12.36 -3.74
CA ALA A 199 -31.28 -11.92 -4.60
C ALA A 199 -32.59 -11.74 -3.82
N ALA A 200 -32.94 -12.70 -2.95
CA ALA A 200 -34.15 -12.62 -2.12
C ALA A 200 -34.13 -11.40 -1.18
N ARG A 201 -33.03 -11.19 -0.47
CA ARG A 201 -32.82 -10.03 0.40
C ARG A 201 -32.89 -8.70 -0.35
N LYS A 202 -32.41 -8.66 -1.60
CA LYS A 202 -32.51 -7.46 -2.44
C LYS A 202 -33.95 -7.18 -2.88
N ALA A 203 -34.73 -8.22 -3.17
CA ALA A 203 -36.14 -8.08 -3.51
C ALA A 203 -36.97 -7.55 -2.33
N GLU A 204 -36.80 -8.15 -1.14
CA GLU A 204 -37.48 -7.69 0.10
C GLU A 204 -37.14 -6.23 0.43
N LYS A 205 -35.87 -5.85 0.26
CA LYS A 205 -35.45 -4.45 0.44
C LYS A 205 -36.13 -3.51 -0.58
N GLU A 206 -36.28 -3.92 -1.83
CA GLU A 206 -36.96 -3.11 -2.84
C GLU A 206 -38.44 -2.94 -2.49
N GLU A 207 -39.13 -4.00 -2.06
CA GLU A 207 -40.51 -3.93 -1.59
C GLU A 207 -40.65 -2.96 -0.41
N SER A 208 -39.78 -3.10 0.60
CA SER A 208 -39.72 -2.19 1.75
C SER A 208 -39.48 -0.73 1.32
N MET A 209 -38.63 -0.51 0.32
CA MET A 209 -38.36 0.82 -0.22
C MET A 209 -39.55 1.39 -1.00
N ILE A 210 -40.32 0.55 -1.70
CA ILE A 210 -41.55 0.96 -2.38
C ILE A 210 -42.61 1.37 -1.35
N GLU A 211 -42.81 0.57 -0.30
CA GLU A 211 -43.72 0.89 0.80
C GLU A 211 -43.31 2.19 1.51
N TYR A 212 -42.01 2.35 1.79
CA TYR A 212 -41.47 3.58 2.35
C TYR A 212 -41.74 4.79 1.45
N ARG A 213 -41.48 4.68 0.14
CA ARG A 213 -41.77 5.76 -0.82
C ARG A 213 -43.26 6.11 -0.87
N HIS A 214 -44.12 5.09 -0.86
CA HIS A 214 -45.57 5.28 -0.86
C HIS A 214 -46.03 5.98 0.41
N THR A 215 -45.57 5.54 1.58
CA THR A 215 -45.92 6.18 2.86
C THR A 215 -45.46 7.62 2.87
N VAL A 216 -44.18 7.91 2.56
CA VAL A 216 -43.66 9.29 2.49
C VAL A 216 -44.51 10.18 1.58
N ALA A 217 -44.91 9.70 0.40
CA ALA A 217 -45.78 10.45 -0.51
C ALA A 217 -47.19 10.73 0.04
N CYS A 218 -47.69 9.94 1.00
CA CYS A 218 -48.94 10.24 1.72
C CYS A 218 -48.75 11.23 2.88
N TRP A 219 -47.52 11.45 3.35
CA TRP A 219 -47.20 12.38 4.43
C TRP A 219 -46.81 13.78 3.93
N GLU A 220 -46.33 13.90 2.69
CA GLU A 220 -46.07 15.17 1.99
C GLU A 220 -47.33 15.77 1.36
#